data_AF-A0A1V5SMY3-F1
#
_entry.id   AF-A0A1V5SMY3-F1
#
_cell.length_a   1.000
_cell.length_b   1.000
_cell.length_c   1.000
_cell.angle_alpha   90.00
_cell.angle_beta   90.00
_cell.angle_gamma   90.00
#
_symmetry.space_group_name_H-M   'P 1'
#
loop_
_entity.id
_entity.type
_entity.pdbx_description
1 polymer ?
#
loop_
_entity_poly.entity_id
_entity_poly.type
_entity_poly.pdbx_seq_one_letter_code
_entity_poly.pdbx_strand_id
1 'polypeptide(L)' 'MIIFDEIHVALKYKFLKTADLIRNLEERVPGQHVILTGRDAPQALIRCADLVTEMNCLKHPFSRGIPAQPGLDF' A
#
# COMPACT_ATOMS: atom_id res chain seq x y z
N MET A 1 -0.97 -10.04 12.47
CA MET A 1 -1.18 -9.31 11.20
C MET A 1 -0.97 -7.83 11.46
N ILE A 2 -0.26 -7.12 10.59
CA ILE A 2 -0.09 -5.66 10.62
C ILE A 2 -0.53 -5.10 9.28
N ILE A 3 -1.25 -3.97 9.29
CA ILE A 3 -1.66 -3.26 8.09
C ILE A 3 -1.00 -1.88 8.12
N PHE A 4 -0.21 -1.59 7.10
CA PHE A 4 0.34 -0.27 6.85
C PHE A 4 -0.48 0.38 5.74
N ASP A 5 -1.54 1.07 6.15
CA ASP A 5 -2.43 1.74 5.21
C ASP A 5 -1.76 3.00 4.63
N GLU A 6 -1.80 3.14 3.30
CA GLU A 6 -1.22 4.23 2.51
C GLU A 6 0.29 4.47 2.71
N ILE A 7 1.05 3.46 3.14
CA ILE A 7 2.50 3.56 3.36
C ILE A 7 3.29 3.88 2.09
N HIS A 8 2.77 3.52 0.91
CA HIS A 8 3.41 3.85 -0.35
C HIS A 8 3.58 5.37 -0.54
N VAL A 9 2.69 6.19 0.03
CA VAL A 9 2.81 7.65 0.03
C VAL A 9 4.06 8.10 0.78
N ALA A 10 4.30 7.56 1.98
CA ALA A 10 5.47 7.90 2.80
C ALA A 10 6.78 7.48 2.11
N LEU A 11 6.78 6.37 1.37
CA LEU A 11 7.92 5.90 0.59
C LEU A 11 8.16 6.76 -0.65
N LYS A 12 7.09 7.10 -1.38
CA LYS A 12 7.15 7.96 -2.57
C LYS A 12 7.73 9.33 -2.26
N TYR A 13 7.31 9.94 -1.14
CA TYR A 13 7.82 11.23 -0.68
C TYR A 13 9.10 11.13 0.17
N LYS A 14 9.70 9.94 0.28
CA LYS A 14 10.97 9.69 0.98
C LYS A 14 10.96 10.07 2.47
N PHE A 15 9.78 10.11 3.10
CA PHE A 15 9.67 10.18 4.56
C PHE A 15 10.20 8.90 5.21
N LEU A 16 10.09 7.78 4.49
CA LEU A 16 10.69 6.50 4.84
C LEU A 16 11.56 6.01 3.69
N LYS A 17 12.66 5.31 4.01
CA LYS A 17 13.49 4.64 3.01
C LYS A 17 12.94 3.26 2.73
N THR A 18 12.72 2.94 1.47
CA THR A 18 12.25 1.61 1.04
C THR A 18 13.16 0.49 1.50
N ALA A 19 14.48 0.69 1.48
CA ALA A 19 15.45 -0.32 1.93
C ALA A 19 15.31 -0.64 3.43
N ASP A 20 15.08 0.38 4.27
CA ASP A 20 14.90 0.18 5.71
C ASP A 20 13.61 -0.60 5.99
N LEU A 21 12.53 -0.28 5.25
CA LEU A 21 11.28 -1.04 5.36
C LEU A 21 11.46 -2.50 4.95
N ILE A 22 12.10 -2.77 3.81
CA ILE A 22 12.35 -4.14 3.34
C ILE A 22 13.14 -4.93 4.38
N ARG A 23 14.23 -4.37 4.92
CA ARG A 23 15.02 -5.03 5.97
C ARG A 23 14.16 -5.38 7.19
N ASN A 24 13.34 -4.43 7.67
CA ASN A 24 12.46 -4.68 8.82
C ASN A 24 11.40 -5.74 8.53
N LEU A 25 10.92 -5.83 7.27
CA LEU A 25 10.01 -6.90 6.86
C LEU A 25 10.74 -8.25 6.87
N GLU A 26 11.98 -8.34 6.41
CA GLU A 26 12.77 -9.59 6.42
C GLU A 26 13.08 -10.08 7.84
N GLU A 27 13.33 -9.15 8.78
CA GLU A 27 13.64 -9.44 10.18
C GLU A 27 12.39 -9.65 11.07
N ARG A 28 11.19 -9.60 10.48
CA ARG A 28 9.93 -9.69 11.23
C ARG A 28 9.75 -11.03 11.94
N VAL A 29 8.88 -11.05 12.94
CA VAL A 29 8.55 -12.29 13.67
C VAL A 29 7.98 -13.34 12.70
N PRO A 30 8.45 -14.61 12.74
CA PRO A 30 7.92 -15.67 11.90
C PRO A 30 6.40 -15.82 12.03
N GLY A 31 5.71 -16.00 10.89
CA GLY A 31 4.24 -16.08 10.83
C GLY A 31 3.51 -14.73 10.91
N GLN A 32 4.24 -13.61 11.03
CA GLN A 32 3.63 -12.29 10.97
C GLN A 32 3.31 -11.87 9.53
N HIS A 33 2.02 -11.84 9.21
CA HIS A 33 1.51 -11.25 7.97
C HIS A 33 1.54 -9.73 8.04
N VAL A 34 2.04 -9.10 6.96
CA VAL A 34 2.08 -7.64 6.80
C VAL A 34 1.42 -7.27 5.47
N ILE A 35 0.51 -6.30 5.51
CA ILE A 35 -0.21 -5.79 4.34
C ILE A 35 0.20 -4.33 4.14
N LEU A 36 0.62 -3.98 2.92
CA LEU A 36 0.99 -2.62 2.53
C LEU A 36 -0.02 -2.13 1.49
N THR A 37 -0.61 -0.96 1.68
CA THR A 37 -1.57 -0.38 0.72
C THR A 37 -1.08 0.98 0.20
N GLY A 38 -1.79 1.47 -0.81
CA GLY A 38 -1.54 2.75 -1.47
C GLY A 38 -1.09 2.60 -2.92
N ARG A 39 -0.98 3.72 -3.62
CA ARG A 39 -0.62 3.77 -5.05
C ARG A 39 0.89 3.80 -5.25
N ASP A 40 1.33 3.42 -6.45
CA ASP A 40 2.73 3.54 -6.90
C ASP A 40 3.73 2.82 -5.98
N ALA A 41 3.45 1.55 -5.63
CA ALA A 41 4.35 0.75 -4.81
C ALA A 41 5.76 0.71 -5.43
N PRO A 42 6.84 1.00 -4.66
CA PRO A 42 8.20 0.91 -5.18
C PRO A 42 8.51 -0.48 -5.74
N GLN A 43 9.16 -0.55 -6.92
CA GLN A 43 9.46 -1.83 -7.57
C GLN A 43 10.25 -2.80 -6.67
N ALA A 44 11.09 -2.27 -5.79
CA ALA A 44 11.82 -3.09 -4.82
C ALA A 44 10.89 -3.83 -3.84
N LEU A 45 9.80 -3.18 -3.39
CA LEU A 45 8.81 -3.81 -2.53
C LEU A 45 7.97 -4.85 -3.29
N ILE A 46 7.57 -4.53 -4.52
CA ILE A 46 6.86 -5.48 -5.38
C ILE A 46 7.66 -6.77 -5.55
N ARG A 47 8.98 -6.65 -5.75
CA ARG A 47 9.86 -7.82 -5.94
C ARG A 47 10.03 -8.70 -4.70
N CYS A 48 9.95 -8.13 -3.49
CA CYS A 48 10.13 -8.89 -2.25
C CYS A 48 8.81 -9.36 -1.62
N ALA A 49 7.67 -8.91 -2.13
CA ALA A 49 6.36 -9.30 -1.62
C ALA A 49 5.97 -10.70 -2.12
N ASP A 50 5.41 -11.50 -1.22
CA ASP A 50 4.88 -12.84 -1.55
C ASP A 50 3.63 -12.77 -2.44
N LEU A 51 2.82 -11.72 -2.27
CA LEU A 51 1.59 -11.47 -3.02
C LEU A 51 1.50 -9.99 -3.36
N VAL A 52 1.19 -9.69 -4.62
CA VAL A 52 0.96 -8.32 -5.11
C VAL A 52 -0.33 -8.30 -5.91
N THR A 53 -1.23 -7.38 -5.56
CA THR A 53 -2.48 -7.13 -6.28
C THR A 53 -2.49 -5.68 -6.75
N GLU A 54 -2.74 -5.46 -8.04
CA GLU A 54 -2.95 -4.13 -8.62
C GLU A 54 -4.44 -3.86 -8.80
N MET A 55 -4.94 -2.76 -8.21
CA MET A 55 -6.32 -2.31 -8.40
C MET A 55 -6.38 -1.31 -9.56
N ASN A 56 -6.82 -1.76 -10.73
CA ASN A 56 -7.02 -0.88 -11.88
C ASN A 56 -8.44 -0.27 -11.88
N CYS A 57 -8.53 1.07 -11.84
CA CYS A 57 -9.80 1.78 -11.80
C CYS A 57 -10.44 1.88 -13.19
N LEU A 58 -11.36 0.96 -13.51
CA LEU A 58 -12.08 0.99 -14.79
C LEU A 58 -13.19 2.05 -14.82
N LYS A 59 -13.89 2.26 -13.71
CA LYS A 59 -14.98 3.24 -13.54
C LYS A 59 -15.07 3.67 -12.07
N HIS A 60 -15.34 4.95 -11.81
CA HIS A 60 -15.54 5.48 -10.46
C HIS A 60 -16.69 6.51 -10.43
N PRO A 61 -17.57 6.52 -9.40
CA PRO A 61 -18.63 7.52 -9.25
C PRO A 61 -18.14 8.97 -9.29
N PHE A 62 -16.97 9.21 -8.68
CA PHE A 62 -16.28 10.50 -8.71
C PHE A 62 -16.09 11.07 -10.12
N SER A 63 -15.81 10.22 -11.12
CA SER A 63 -15.66 10.65 -12.53
C SER A 63 -16.95 11.20 -13.14
N ARG A 64 -18.11 10.98 -12.51
CA ARG A 64 -19.42 11.54 -12.88
C ARG A 64 -19.86 12.69 -11.95
N GLY A 65 -18.95 13.20 -11.12
CA GLY A 65 -19.23 14.29 -10.18
C GLY A 65 -19.97 13.87 -8.90
N ILE A 66 -20.08 12.57 -8.61
CA ILE A 66 -20.68 12.10 -7.35
C ILE A 66 -19.63 12.24 -6.24
N PRO A 67 -19.89 13.03 -5.17
CA PRO A 67 -18.95 13.24 -4.09
C PRO A 67 -18.83 12.03 -3.18
N ALA A 68 -17.80 12.02 -2.34
CA ALA A 68 -17.56 10.98 -1.34
C ALA A 68 -18.73 10.88 -0.33
N GLN A 69 -19.09 9.66 0.05
CA GLN A 69 -20.20 9.35 0.94
C GLN A 69 -19.71 8.68 2.23
N PRO A 70 -20.18 9.12 3.41
CA PRO A 70 -19.90 8.43 4.67
C PRO A 70 -20.39 6.98 4.66
N GLY A 71 -19.59 6.05 5.18
CA GLY A 71 -19.85 4.62 5.19
C GLY A 71 -19.56 3.90 3.88
N LEU A 72 -19.09 4.61 2.85
CA LEU A 72 -18.69 4.06 1.55
C LEU A 72 -17.25 4.44 1.22
N ASP A 73 -16.97 5.74 1.16
CA ASP A 73 -15.65 6.26 0.81
C ASP A 73 -14.80 6.60 2.04
N PHE A 74 -15.44 6.84 3.19
CA PHE A 74 -14.80 7.08 4.50
C PHE A 74 -15.73 6.76 5.68
#